data_AF-A0A9W4I0W6-F1
#
_entry.id   AF-A0A9W4I0W6-F1
#
_cell.length_a   1.000
_cell.length_b   1.000
_cell.length_c   1.000
_cell.angle_alpha   90.00
_cell.angle_beta   90.00
_cell.angle_gamma   90.00
#
_symmetry.space_group_name_H-M   'P 1'
#
loop_
_entity.id
_entity.type
_entity.pdbx_description
1 polymer ?
#
loop_
_entity_poly.entity_id
_entity_poly.type
_entity_poly.pdbx_seq_one_letter_code
_entity_poly.pdbx_strand_id
1 'polypeptide(L)'
;MYDVIAKIIWLLAVISNLLLGSQAQLVSEDECATSVHAIIARGQGGGDDLNVMSTLSDLILQQIPGSTTLGLPYDHRNVLTDEAKRDTVHDAAVLMQEFVQEYAASCPEAKIVVVGYSMVRAELNSC
;
A
#
# COMPACT_ATOMS: atom_id res chain seq x y z
N MET A 1 -24.30 31.06 -19.70
CA MET A 1 -23.31 31.10 -18.60
C MET A 1 -23.38 29.87 -17.70
N TYR A 2 -24.57 29.44 -17.25
CA TYR A 2 -24.73 28.25 -16.41
C TYR A 2 -24.24 26.93 -17.06
N ASP A 3 -24.53 26.70 -18.34
CA ASP A 3 -24.07 25.49 -19.05
C ASP A 3 -22.54 25.38 -19.17
N VAL A 4 -21.85 26.52 -19.27
CA VAL A 4 -20.38 26.55 -19.36
C VAL A 4 -19.77 26.20 -18.01
N ILE A 5 -20.36 26.71 -16.93
CA ILE A 5 -19.93 26.43 -15.55
C ILE A 5 -20.17 24.96 -15.20
N ALA A 6 -21.32 24.39 -15.57
CA ALA A 6 -21.62 22.98 -15.34
C ALA A 6 -20.64 22.05 -16.06
N LYS A 7 -20.27 22.34 -17.31
CA LYS A 7 -19.29 21.56 -18.06
C LYS A 7 -17.89 21.64 -17.46
N ILE A 8 -17.48 22.80 -16.96
CA ILE A 8 -16.17 22.98 -16.29
C ILE A 8 -16.15 22.17 -14.98
N ILE A 9 -17.22 22.19 -14.19
CA ILE A 9 -17.32 21.40 -12.95
C ILE A 9 -17.24 19.90 -13.25
N TRP A 10 -17.93 19.43 -14.28
CA TRP A 10 -17.85 18.03 -14.72
C TRP A 10 -16.45 17.64 -15.18
N LEU A 11 -15.76 18.49 -15.94
CA LEU A 11 -14.40 18.23 -16.40
C LEU A 11 -13.40 18.18 -15.23
N LEU A 12 -13.53 19.09 -14.26
CA LEU A 12 -12.69 19.09 -13.05
C LEU A 12 -12.93 17.86 -12.19
N ALA A 13 -14.19 17.39 -12.06
CA ALA A 13 -14.49 16.15 -11.33
C ALA A 13 -13.89 14.91 -12.00
N VAL A 14 -13.91 14.83 -13.34
CA VAL A 14 -13.29 13.71 -14.08
C VAL A 14 -11.76 13.71 -13.96
N ILE A 15 -11.12 14.89 -14.03
CA ILE A 15 -9.66 15.01 -13.89
C ILE A 15 -9.21 14.68 -12.46
N SER A 16 -9.98 15.07 -11.43
CA SER A 16 -9.67 14.69 -10.03
C SER A 16 -9.75 13.18 -9.79
N ASN A 17 -10.59 12.44 -10.53
CA ASN A 17 -10.67 10.98 -10.43
C ASN A 17 -9.52 10.25 -11.18
N LEU A 18 -8.93 10.88 -12.19
CA LEU A 18 -7.74 10.37 -12.89
C LEU A 18 -6.44 10.55 -12.10
N LEU A 19 -6.48 11.35 -11.02
CA LEU A 19 -5.35 11.58 -10.11
C LEU A 19 -5.43 10.72 -8.83
N LEU A 20 -6.39 9.80 -8.72
CA LEU A 20 -6.28 8.72 -7.73
C LEU A 20 -5.13 7.82 -8.19
N GLY A 21 -3.96 8.08 -7.62
CA GLY A 21 -2.68 7.55 -8.06
C GLY A 21 -2.71 6.03 -8.22
N SER A 22 -2.18 5.57 -9.36
CA SER A 22 -1.61 4.24 -9.42
C SER A 22 -0.57 4.16 -8.31
N GLN A 23 -0.88 3.41 -7.26
CA GLN A 23 0.07 3.04 -6.23
C GLN A 23 1.03 2.09 -6.95
N ALA A 24 2.23 2.56 -7.31
CA ALA A 24 3.23 1.77 -8.01
C ALA A 24 4.46 1.65 -7.13
N GLN A 25 5.00 0.44 -7.00
CA GLN A 25 6.23 0.15 -6.28
C GLN A 25 7.44 0.00 -7.22
N LEU A 26 7.31 0.48 -8.44
CA LEU A 26 8.42 0.57 -9.37
C LEU A 26 9.43 1.61 -8.85
N VAL A 27 10.61 1.14 -8.45
CA VAL A 27 11.72 1.97 -7.96
C VAL A 27 12.93 1.85 -8.88
N SER A 28 13.82 2.83 -8.84
CA SER A 28 15.11 2.72 -9.54
C SER A 28 16.07 1.80 -8.79
N GLU A 29 17.06 1.24 -9.49
CA GLU A 29 18.02 0.28 -8.90
C GLU A 29 18.81 0.87 -7.71
N ASP A 30 19.06 2.18 -7.70
CA ASP A 30 19.74 2.88 -6.61
C ASP A 30 18.88 3.07 -5.35
N GLU A 31 17.56 2.89 -5.46
CA GLU A 31 16.60 2.92 -4.35
C GLU A 31 16.31 1.51 -3.79
N CYS A 32 16.88 0.46 -4.38
CA CYS A 32 16.72 -0.91 -3.91
C CYS A 32 17.33 -1.10 -2.51
N ALA A 33 16.62 -1.84 -1.66
CA ALA A 33 17.16 -2.27 -0.38
C ALA A 33 18.38 -3.17 -0.61
N THR A 34 19.48 -2.87 0.09
CA THR A 34 20.68 -3.72 0.06
C THR A 34 20.57 -4.91 1.03
N SER A 35 19.57 -4.90 1.92
CA SER A 35 19.24 -6.03 2.78
C SER A 35 17.80 -6.49 2.59
N VAL A 36 16.83 -5.92 3.31
CA VAL A 36 15.41 -6.28 3.18
C VAL A 36 14.54 -5.10 2.81
N HIS A 37 13.57 -5.34 1.92
CA HIS A 37 12.46 -4.43 1.68
C HIS A 37 11.22 -4.98 2.38
N ALA A 38 10.74 -4.29 3.41
CA ALA A 38 9.58 -4.72 4.17
C ALA A 38 8.30 -4.03 3.68
N ILE A 39 7.32 -4.83 3.24
CA ILE A 39 5.97 -4.37 2.88
C ILE A 39 5.03 -4.73 4.04
N ILE A 40 4.43 -3.71 4.64
CA ILE A 40 3.72 -3.81 5.92
C ILE A 40 2.24 -3.47 5.72
N ALA A 41 1.37 -4.46 5.86
CA ALA A 41 -0.07 -4.31 5.85
C ALA A 41 -0.63 -4.23 7.28
N ARG A 42 -1.29 -3.11 7.61
CA ARG A 42 -1.84 -2.85 8.94
C ARG A 42 -3.23 -3.49 9.15
N GLY A 43 -3.86 -3.14 10.28
CA GLY A 43 -5.25 -3.49 10.59
C GLY A 43 -6.21 -2.35 10.29
N GLN A 44 -7.51 -2.54 10.56
CA GLN A 44 -8.51 -1.47 10.46
C GLN A 44 -8.19 -0.30 11.41
N GLY A 45 -8.55 0.93 11.02
CA GLY A 45 -8.59 2.09 11.90
C GLY A 45 -8.05 3.36 11.26
N GLY A 46 -8.05 4.46 12.01
CA GLY A 46 -7.45 5.73 11.59
C GLY A 46 -5.92 5.70 11.58
N GLY A 47 -5.31 6.84 11.21
CA GLY A 47 -3.85 6.95 11.06
C GLY A 47 -3.38 6.74 9.62
N ASP A 48 -2.08 6.85 9.39
CA ASP A 48 -1.42 6.55 8.12
C ASP A 48 -1.31 5.03 7.87
N ASP A 49 -0.69 4.66 6.76
CA ASP A 49 -0.59 3.28 6.26
C ASP A 49 0.25 2.36 7.18
N LEU A 50 1.06 2.93 8.07
CA LEU A 50 1.81 2.18 9.09
C LEU A 50 1.08 2.17 10.43
N ASN A 51 0.58 3.32 10.91
CA ASN A 51 -0.06 3.53 12.20
C ASN A 51 0.71 2.81 13.34
N VAL A 52 0.08 1.82 14.00
CA VAL A 52 0.68 1.03 15.10
C VAL A 52 1.89 0.20 14.66
N MET A 53 2.09 0.02 13.35
CA MET A 53 3.24 -0.68 12.76
C MET A 53 4.45 0.22 12.53
N SER A 54 4.33 1.54 12.76
CA SER A 54 5.46 2.48 12.68
C SER A 54 6.64 2.04 13.54
N THR A 55 6.39 1.61 14.77
CA THR A 55 7.44 1.09 15.66
C THR A 55 8.16 -0.13 15.10
N LEU A 56 7.43 -1.04 14.42
CA LEU A 56 8.08 -2.17 13.75
C LEU A 56 8.93 -1.69 12.57
N SER A 57 8.41 -0.75 11.78
CA SER A 57 9.15 -0.11 10.68
C SER A 57 10.48 0.47 11.18
N ASP A 58 10.43 1.25 12.27
CA ASP A 58 11.59 1.88 12.88
C ASP A 58 12.60 0.83 13.35
N LEU A 59 12.14 -0.26 13.97
CA LEU A 59 13.01 -1.34 14.42
C LEU A 59 13.70 -2.07 13.26
N ILE A 60 12.99 -2.31 12.15
CA ILE A 60 13.57 -2.91 10.94
C ILE A 60 14.69 -2.01 10.40
N LEU A 61 14.41 -0.71 10.23
CA LEU A 61 15.38 0.25 9.71
C LEU A 61 16.60 0.41 10.64
N GLN A 62 16.39 0.38 11.96
CA GLN A 62 17.46 0.52 12.95
C GLN A 62 18.33 -0.73 13.09
N GLN A 63 17.73 -1.91 13.05
CA GLN A 63 18.43 -3.17 13.35
C GLN A 63 18.98 -3.87 12.11
N ILE A 64 18.47 -3.53 10.92
CA ILE A 64 18.87 -4.14 9.67
C ILE A 64 19.30 -3.03 8.71
N PRO A 65 20.57 -2.58 8.78
CA PRO A 65 21.09 -1.55 7.88
C PRO A 65 20.88 -1.90 6.42
N GLY A 66 20.59 -0.89 5.60
CA GLY A 66 20.31 -1.07 4.17
C GLY A 66 18.90 -1.57 3.86
N SER A 67 18.03 -1.68 4.88
CA SER A 67 16.62 -2.01 4.67
C SER A 67 15.82 -0.80 4.25
N THR A 68 14.71 -1.07 3.58
CA THR A 68 13.64 -0.08 3.35
C THR A 68 12.30 -0.66 3.81
N THR A 69 11.34 0.21 4.07
CA THR A 69 10.03 -0.16 4.61
C THR A 69 8.92 0.62 3.91
N LEU A 70 7.79 -0.04 3.67
CA LEU A 70 6.62 0.53 3.01
C LEU A 70 5.36 0.10 3.74
N GLY A 71 4.51 1.05 4.11
CA GLY A 71 3.12 0.76 4.52
C GLY A 71 2.28 0.49 3.29
N LEU A 72 1.56 -0.62 3.25
CA LEU A 72 0.70 -0.96 2.11
C LEU A 72 -0.48 0.04 2.06
N PRO A 73 -0.65 0.80 0.96
CA PRO A 73 -1.61 1.88 0.90
C PRO A 73 -2.99 1.38 0.42
N TYR A 74 -3.71 0.67 1.28
CA TYR A 74 -5.06 0.14 0.99
C TYR A 74 -6.13 0.79 1.91
N ASP A 75 -7.43 0.68 1.58
CA ASP A 75 -8.49 1.31 2.39
C ASP A 75 -8.70 0.58 3.72
N HIS A 76 -7.98 1.03 4.76
CA HIS A 76 -8.09 0.50 6.11
C HIS A 76 -8.95 1.35 7.05
N ARG A 77 -9.48 2.50 6.60
CA ARG A 77 -10.15 3.48 7.47
C ARG A 77 -11.66 3.27 7.53
N ASN A 78 -12.31 3.01 6.40
CA ASN A 78 -13.77 3.13 6.26
C ASN A 78 -14.49 1.79 6.12
N VAL A 79 -13.98 0.75 6.79
CA VAL A 79 -14.53 -0.60 6.73
C VAL A 79 -15.61 -0.80 7.80
N LEU A 80 -16.88 -0.59 7.43
CA LEU A 80 -18.00 -0.57 8.38
C LEU A 80 -18.88 -1.84 8.38
N THR A 81 -18.75 -2.69 7.36
CA THR A 81 -19.52 -3.93 7.22
C THR A 81 -18.61 -5.13 7.00
N ASP A 82 -19.11 -6.33 7.28
CA ASP A 82 -18.35 -7.57 7.04
C ASP A 82 -18.09 -7.79 5.54
N GLU A 83 -18.98 -7.32 4.66
CA GLU A 83 -18.77 -7.35 3.21
C GLU A 83 -17.66 -6.41 2.79
N ALA A 84 -17.72 -5.14 3.21
CA ALA A 84 -16.64 -4.18 2.96
C ALA A 84 -15.30 -4.70 3.50
N LYS A 85 -15.31 -5.40 4.65
CA LYS A 85 -14.10 -6.01 5.21
C LYS A 85 -13.52 -7.09 4.31
N ARG A 86 -14.35 -7.94 3.71
CA ARG A 86 -13.87 -8.97 2.78
C ARG A 86 -13.30 -8.32 1.52
N ASP A 87 -14.01 -7.35 0.96
CA ASP A 87 -13.58 -6.65 -0.25
C ASP A 87 -12.24 -5.93 -0.01
N THR A 88 -12.13 -5.18 1.09
CA THR A 88 -10.88 -4.53 1.48
C THR A 88 -9.71 -5.51 1.64
N VAL A 89 -9.95 -6.66 2.27
CA VAL A 89 -8.87 -7.64 2.46
C VAL A 89 -8.47 -8.27 1.12
N HIS A 90 -9.43 -8.55 0.25
CA HIS A 90 -9.16 -9.01 -1.11
C HIS A 90 -8.33 -7.99 -1.90
N ASP A 91 -8.76 -6.72 -1.92
CA ASP A 91 -8.06 -5.64 -2.62
C ASP A 91 -6.64 -5.44 -2.07
N ALA A 92 -6.48 -5.50 -0.74
CA ALA A 92 -5.16 -5.44 -0.11
C ALA A 92 -4.26 -6.62 -0.53
N ALA A 93 -4.82 -7.82 -0.66
CA ALA A 93 -4.07 -9.00 -1.10
C ALA A 93 -3.65 -8.91 -2.59
N VAL A 94 -4.51 -8.35 -3.45
CA VAL A 94 -4.17 -8.07 -4.85
C VAL A 94 -3.07 -7.02 -4.93
N LEU A 95 -3.24 -5.89 -4.24
CA LEU A 95 -2.25 -4.81 -4.22
C LEU A 95 -0.90 -5.28 -3.67
N MET A 96 -0.89 -6.11 -2.63
CA MET A 96 0.33 -6.71 -2.08
C MET A 96 1.06 -7.55 -3.14
N GLN A 97 0.33 -8.36 -3.92
CA GLN A 97 0.93 -9.17 -4.98
C GLN A 97 1.55 -8.29 -6.06
N GLU A 98 0.85 -7.23 -6.49
CA GLU A 98 1.38 -6.26 -7.46
C GLU A 98 2.65 -5.60 -6.92
N PHE A 99 2.64 -5.14 -5.68
CA PHE A 99 3.76 -4.49 -5.01
C PHE A 99 5.00 -5.39 -4.91
N VAL A 100 4.80 -6.66 -4.53
CA VAL A 100 5.87 -7.66 -4.51
C VAL A 100 6.42 -7.90 -5.91
N GLN A 101 5.56 -8.04 -6.91
CA GLN A 101 5.97 -8.32 -8.30
C GLN A 101 6.75 -7.15 -8.90
N GLU A 102 6.25 -5.92 -8.73
CA GLU A 102 6.90 -4.71 -9.23
C GLU A 102 8.26 -4.50 -8.57
N TYR A 103 8.35 -4.68 -7.25
CA TYR A 103 9.62 -4.52 -6.56
C TYR A 103 10.62 -5.61 -6.91
N ALA A 104 10.19 -6.86 -7.04
CA ALA A 104 11.05 -7.94 -7.49
C ALA A 104 11.56 -7.72 -8.92
N ALA A 105 10.76 -7.08 -9.79
CA ALA A 105 11.16 -6.71 -11.14
C ALA A 105 12.20 -5.57 -11.14
N SER A 106 12.02 -4.56 -10.28
CA SER A 106 12.98 -3.45 -10.11
C SER A 106 14.27 -3.88 -9.40
N CYS A 107 14.16 -4.76 -8.41
CA CYS A 107 15.21 -5.11 -7.46
C CYS A 107 15.37 -6.65 -7.36
N PRO A 108 15.87 -7.33 -8.40
CA PRO A 108 15.87 -8.79 -8.46
C PRO A 108 16.76 -9.48 -7.41
N GLU A 109 17.72 -8.76 -6.83
CA GLU A 109 18.58 -9.29 -5.75
C GLU A 109 18.07 -8.94 -4.34
N ALA A 110 17.04 -8.09 -4.21
CA ALA A 110 16.53 -7.67 -2.93
C ALA A 110 15.70 -8.78 -2.26
N LYS A 111 15.76 -8.84 -0.93
CA LYS A 111 14.91 -9.74 -0.14
C LYS A 111 13.65 -8.99 0.28
N ILE A 112 12.49 -9.55 -0.02
CA ILE A 112 11.21 -8.95 0.36
C ILE A 112 10.67 -9.63 1.62
N VAL A 113 10.23 -8.83 2.60
CA VAL A 113 9.56 -9.30 3.81
C VAL A 113 8.15 -8.73 3.82
N VAL A 114 7.14 -9.60 3.91
CA VAL A 114 5.74 -9.19 4.02
C VAL A 114 5.28 -9.34 5.47
N VAL A 115 4.70 -8.28 6.04
CA VAL A 115 4.19 -8.27 7.41
C VAL A 115 2.72 -7.88 7.41
N GLY A 116 1.86 -8.70 8.05
CA GLY A 116 0.44 -8.40 8.20
C GLY A 116 0.00 -8.33 9.65
N TYR A 117 -0.80 -7.32 10.00
CA TYR A 117 -1.37 -7.15 11.34
C TYR A 117 -2.91 -7.09 11.34
N SER A 118 -3.54 -7.87 12.22
CA SER A 118 -4.98 -7.87 12.49
C SER A 118 -5.89 -8.24 11.29
N MET A 119 -6.23 -7.27 10.43
CA MET A 119 -7.24 -7.44 9.37
C MET A 119 -6.69 -8.24 8.18
N VAL A 120 -5.48 -7.92 7.73
CA VAL A 120 -4.88 -8.53 6.54
C VAL A 120 -4.22 -9.88 6.86
N ARG A 121 -4.08 -10.24 8.14
CA ARG A 121 -3.44 -11.50 8.57
C ARG A 121 -4.19 -12.75 8.09
N ALA A 122 -5.51 -12.67 7.88
CA ALA A 122 -6.32 -13.82 7.49
C ALA A 122 -5.97 -14.32 6.07
N GLU A 123 -5.80 -13.40 5.11
CA GLU A 123 -5.52 -13.76 3.71
C GLU A 123 -4.06 -14.15 3.47
N LEU A 124 -3.09 -13.58 4.20
CA LEU A 124 -1.65 -13.85 3.98
C LEU A 124 -1.22 -15.30 4.23
N ASN A 125 -1.98 -16.10 4.99
CA ASN A 125 -1.70 -17.54 5.17
C ASN A 125 -2.15 -18.39 3.96
N SER A 126 -2.79 -17.77 2.97
CA SER A 126 -3.28 -18.43 1.75
C SER A 126 -2.35 -18.22 0.55
N CYS A 127 -1.27 -17.44 0.74
CA CYS A 127 -0.22 -17.19 -0.24
C CYS A 127 0.91 -18.23 -0.13
#